data_AF-A0A7J6EZ25-F1
#
_entry.id   AF-A0A7J6EZ25-F1
#
_cell.length_a   1.000
_cell.length_b   1.000
_cell.length_c   1.000
_cell.angle_alpha   90.00
_cell.angle_beta   90.00
_cell.angle_gamma   90.00
#
_symmetry.space_group_name_H-M   'P 1'
#
loop_
_entity.id
_entity.type
_entity.pdbx_description
1 polymer ?
#
loop_
_entity_poly.entity_id
_entity_poly.type
_entity_poly.pdbx_seq_one_letter_code
_entity_poly.pdbx_strand_id
1 'polypeptide(L)'
;MVKAMSAKQCKEERTQLVNECRPVIYGQDPSNNCCQRVRVLHVECMCPYVTPKFAKLINLARTAKQIRSCGRNIPHNFKCGTVFWDGMAAAVALRY
;
A
#
# COMPACT_ATOMS: atom_id res chain seq x y z
N MET A 1 -7.40 21.81 8.26
CA MET A 1 -6.23 21.86 7.36
C MET A 1 -5.48 20.55 7.52
N VAL A 2 -5.42 19.68 6.50
CA VAL A 2 -4.57 18.48 6.56
C VAL A 2 -3.14 18.95 6.36
N LYS A 3 -2.29 18.81 7.38
CA LYS A 3 -0.89 19.21 7.32
C LYS A 3 -0.16 18.23 6.41
N ALA A 4 0.51 18.74 5.39
CA ALA A 4 1.36 17.91 4.54
C ALA A 4 2.48 17.29 5.38
N MET A 5 2.71 16.00 5.17
CA MET A 5 3.76 15.27 5.86
C MET A 5 5.15 15.70 5.38
N SER A 6 6.07 15.98 6.30
CA SER A 6 7.47 16.23 5.94
C SER A 6 8.18 14.95 5.49
N ALA A 7 9.27 15.09 4.74
CA ALA A 7 10.07 13.95 4.29
C ALA A 7 10.57 13.07 5.46
N LYS A 8 10.94 13.69 6.59
CA LYS A 8 11.36 12.96 7.80
C LYS A 8 10.21 12.14 8.39
N GLN A 9 9.03 12.72 8.52
CA GLN A 9 7.88 12.01 9.06
C GLN A 9 7.42 10.89 8.13
N CYS A 10 7.42 11.11 6.80
CA CYS A 10 7.13 10.04 5.85
C CYS A 10 8.15 8.91 5.90
N LYS A 11 9.44 9.21 6.13
CA LYS A 11 10.46 8.18 6.33
C LYS A 11 10.15 7.33 7.56
N GLU A 12 9.83 7.96 8.67
CA GLU A 12 9.50 7.28 9.92
C GLU A 12 8.24 6.42 9.81
N GLU A 13 7.19 6.97 9.21
CA GLU A 13 5.93 6.27 8.97
C GLU A 13 6.12 5.02 8.10
N ARG A 14 6.91 5.14 7.01
CA ARG A 14 7.27 3.98 6.19
C ARG A 14 8.07 2.94 6.96
N THR A 15 9.04 3.37 7.78
CA THR A 15 9.82 2.43 8.60
C THR A 15 8.92 1.66 9.57
N GLN A 16 7.97 2.33 10.21
CA GLN A 16 6.99 1.68 11.09
C GLN A 16 6.10 0.71 10.31
N LEU A 17 5.58 1.10 9.15
CA LEU A 17 4.77 0.23 8.31
C LEU A 17 5.56 -1.02 7.89
N VAL A 18 6.80 -0.87 7.41
CA VAL A 18 7.64 -1.99 7.00
C VAL A 18 7.94 -2.91 8.17
N ASN A 19 8.22 -2.38 9.36
CA ASN A 19 8.52 -3.20 10.53
C ASN A 19 7.31 -4.03 10.97
N GLU A 20 6.12 -3.42 11.06
CA GLU A 20 4.91 -4.11 11.51
C GLU A 20 4.32 -5.04 10.44
N CYS A 21 4.44 -4.68 9.16
CA CYS A 21 3.80 -5.41 8.05
C CYS A 21 4.74 -6.30 7.25
N ARG A 22 6.02 -6.42 7.62
CA ARG A 22 6.99 -7.30 6.93
C ARG A 22 6.45 -8.72 6.67
N PRO A 23 5.79 -9.40 7.62
CA PRO A 23 5.32 -10.76 7.38
C PRO A 23 4.25 -10.86 6.28
N VAL A 24 3.51 -9.78 6.02
CA VAL A 24 2.47 -9.72 4.98
C VAL A 24 3.08 -9.90 3.59
N ILE A 25 4.28 -9.34 3.36
CA ILE A 25 5.03 -9.49 2.11
C ILE A 25 5.32 -10.98 1.84
N TYR A 26 5.56 -11.76 2.90
CA TYR A 26 5.85 -13.19 2.83
C TYR A 26 4.61 -14.08 2.86
N GLY A 27 3.41 -13.51 2.67
CA GLY A 27 2.19 -14.32 2.57
C GLY A 27 1.46 -14.53 3.89
N GLN A 28 1.89 -13.92 5.00
CA GLN A 28 1.12 -13.99 6.25
C GLN A 28 -0.05 -12.99 6.26
N ASP A 29 -0.95 -13.16 7.22
CA ASP A 29 -2.02 -12.20 7.49
C ASP A 29 -1.51 -11.04 8.36
N PRO A 30 -2.09 -9.83 8.22
CA PRO A 30 -1.64 -8.67 8.97
C PRO A 30 -1.93 -8.83 10.46
N SER A 31 -0.93 -8.50 11.28
CA SER A 31 -1.11 -8.37 12.73
C SER A 31 -1.99 -7.16 13.07
N ASN A 32 -2.47 -7.08 14.31
CA ASN A 32 -3.21 -5.92 14.81
C ASN A 32 -2.39 -4.61 14.67
N ASN A 33 -1.09 -4.65 14.96
CA ASN A 33 -0.20 -3.51 14.83
C ASN A 33 -0.01 -3.11 13.36
N CYS A 34 0.17 -4.08 12.46
CA CYS A 34 0.23 -3.80 11.03
C CYS A 34 -1.06 -3.12 10.55
N CYS A 35 -2.23 -3.65 10.93
CA CYS A 35 -3.49 -3.03 10.57
C CYS A 35 -3.67 -1.63 11.16
N GLN A 36 -3.17 -1.36 12.38
CA GLN A 36 -3.17 -0.01 12.93
C GLN A 36 -2.37 0.96 12.05
N ARG A 37 -1.18 0.55 11.60
CA ARG A 37 -0.37 1.37 10.67
C ARG A 37 -1.07 1.58 9.33
N VAL A 38 -1.66 0.54 8.75
CA VAL A 38 -2.40 0.62 7.48
C VAL A 38 -3.58 1.59 7.53
N ARG A 39 -4.30 1.65 8.67
CA ARG A 39 -5.47 2.54 8.83
C ARG A 39 -5.08 4.01 8.83
N VAL A 40 -3.95 4.37 9.44
CA VAL A 40 -3.50 5.75 9.65
C VAL A 40 -2.45 6.22 8.64
N LEU A 41 -2.08 5.35 7.68
CA LEU A 41 -1.08 5.64 6.67
C LEU A 41 -1.50 6.81 5.76
N HIS A 42 -0.62 7.78 5.65
CA HIS A 42 -0.63 8.89 4.71
C HIS A 42 -0.21 8.38 3.34
N VAL A 43 -1.12 8.50 2.36
CA VAL A 43 -0.91 7.99 1.01
C VAL A 43 0.26 8.69 0.32
N GLU A 44 0.47 9.97 0.60
CA GLU A 44 1.59 10.77 0.10
C GLU A 44 2.95 10.25 0.56
N CYS A 45 3.01 9.57 1.71
CA CYS A 45 4.26 9.02 2.23
C CYS A 45 4.63 7.68 1.59
N MET A 46 3.64 6.89 1.17
CA MET A 46 3.85 5.53 0.67
C MET A 46 3.84 5.43 -0.86
N CYS A 47 2.92 6.12 -1.52
CA CYS A 47 2.70 5.98 -2.96
C CYS A 47 3.90 6.26 -3.86
N PRO A 48 4.79 7.23 -3.57
CA PRO A 48 6.00 7.44 -4.36
C PRO A 48 6.94 6.21 -4.42
N TYR A 49 6.83 5.28 -3.48
CA TYR A 49 7.67 4.07 -3.40
C TYR A 49 6.99 2.83 -3.99
N VAL A 50 5.70 2.92 -4.30
CA VAL A 50 4.97 1.86 -5.00
C VAL A 50 5.31 1.94 -6.48
N THR A 51 6.38 1.27 -6.85
CA THR A 51 6.87 1.17 -8.24
C THR A 51 6.33 -0.10 -8.91
N PRO A 52 6.38 -0.19 -10.26
CA PRO A 52 6.02 -1.41 -10.97
C PRO A 52 6.94 -2.58 -10.58
N LYS A 53 8.21 -2.31 -10.26
CA LYS A 53 9.15 -3.32 -9.76
C LYS A 53 8.69 -3.88 -8.41
N PHE A 54 8.25 -3.02 -7.48
CA PHE A 54 7.71 -3.46 -6.19
C PHE A 54 6.40 -4.24 -6.36
N ALA A 55 5.50 -3.77 -7.22
CA ALA A 55 4.24 -4.45 -7.54
C ALA A 55 4.42 -5.88 -8.09
N LYS A 56 5.55 -6.17 -8.76
CA LYS A 56 5.88 -7.53 -9.22
C LYS A 56 6.33 -8.47 -8.10
N LEU A 57 6.73 -7.93 -6.94
CA LEU A 57 7.18 -8.72 -5.79
C LEU A 57 6.03 -9.15 -4.87
N ILE A 58 4.86 -8.53 -5.01
CA ILE A 58 3.71 -8.76 -4.14
C ILE A 58 2.50 -9.20 -4.96
N ASN A 59 1.65 -10.03 -4.36
CA ASN A 59 0.33 -10.29 -4.93
C ASN A 59 -0.57 -9.07 -4.65
N LEU A 60 -0.70 -8.17 -5.62
CA LEU A 60 -1.49 -6.93 -5.54
C LEU A 60 -2.94 -7.19 -5.11
N ALA A 61 -3.61 -8.18 -5.70
CA ALA A 61 -4.99 -8.52 -5.39
C ALA A 61 -5.15 -8.97 -3.93
N ARG A 62 -4.24 -9.83 -3.47
CA ARG A 62 -4.19 -10.28 -2.06
C ARG A 62 -3.90 -9.11 -1.13
N THR A 63 -2.90 -8.29 -1.46
CA THR A 63 -2.51 -7.13 -0.63
C THR A 63 -3.66 -6.14 -0.51
N ALA A 64 -4.39 -5.87 -1.60
CA ALA A 64 -5.58 -5.03 -1.58
C ALA A 64 -6.68 -5.62 -0.68
N LYS A 65 -6.91 -6.95 -0.70
CA LYS A 65 -7.85 -7.61 0.21
C LYS A 65 -7.42 -7.46 1.68
N GLN A 66 -6.13 -7.58 1.98
CA GLN A 66 -5.60 -7.45 3.34
C GLN A 66 -5.67 -6.00 3.87
N ILE A 67 -5.45 -5.00 3.01
CA ILE A 67 -5.67 -3.60 3.37
C ILE A 67 -7.15 -3.35 3.70
N ARG A 68 -8.07 -3.89 2.89
CA ARG A 68 -9.52 -3.80 3.16
C ARG A 68 -9.91 -4.54 4.45
N SER A 69 -9.34 -5.71 4.73
CA SER A 69 -9.62 -6.44 5.99
C SER A 69 -9.09 -5.70 7.22
N CYS A 70 -8.03 -4.90 7.07
CA CYS A 70 -7.61 -3.96 8.10
C CYS A 70 -8.60 -2.77 8.27
N GLY A 71 -9.66 -2.65 7.48
CA GLY A 71 -10.64 -1.56 7.57
C GLY A 71 -10.22 -0.28 6.85
N ARG A 72 -9.21 -0.33 5.98
CA ARG A 72 -8.83 0.79 5.12
C ARG A 72 -9.49 0.62 3.75
N ASN A 73 -10.33 1.59 3.38
CA ASN A 73 -10.93 1.57 2.05
C ASN A 73 -9.88 1.83 0.97
N ILE A 74 -9.91 1.04 -0.10
CA ILE A 74 -9.18 1.31 -1.34
C ILE A 74 -10.24 1.68 -2.37
N PRO A 75 -10.35 2.97 -2.74
CA PRO A 75 -11.31 3.42 -3.75
C PRO A 75 -11.16 2.69 -5.08
N HIS A 76 -12.22 2.67 -5.88
CA HIS A 76 -12.11 2.29 -7.29
C HIS A 76 -11.12 3.21 -8.02
N ASN A 77 -10.39 2.64 -8.97
CA ASN A 77 -9.31 3.25 -9.74
C ASN A 77 -8.22 3.90 -8.88
N PHE A 78 -8.00 3.37 -7.67
CA PHE A 78 -6.99 3.91 -6.77
C PHE A 78 -5.58 3.72 -7.35
N LYS A 79 -4.97 4.85 -7.74
CA LYS A 79 -3.59 4.94 -8.20
C LYS A 79 -2.67 5.30 -7.06
N CYS A 80 -1.63 4.51 -6.86
CA CYS A 80 -0.59 4.76 -5.86
C CYS A 80 0.77 4.62 -6.53
N GLY A 81 1.47 5.75 -6.67
CA GLY A 81 2.65 5.84 -7.53
C GLY A 81 2.25 5.69 -8.99
N THR A 82 2.86 4.74 -9.69
CA THR A 82 2.51 4.41 -11.09
C THR A 82 1.66 3.15 -11.22
N VAL A 83 1.18 2.59 -10.10
CA VAL A 83 0.45 1.31 -10.03
C VAL A 83 -1.00 1.52 -9.61
N PHE A 84 -1.93 0.76 -10.20
CA PHE A 84 -3.33 0.68 -9.77
C PHE A 84 -3.57 -0.56 -8.92
N TRP A 85 -4.30 -0.39 -7.80
CA TRP A 85 -4.45 -1.42 -6.76
C TRP A 85 -5.76 -2.22 -6.84
N ASP A 86 -6.66 -1.85 -7.72
CA ASP A 86 -7.98 -2.46 -7.90
C ASP A 86 -8.05 -3.42 -9.09
N GLY A 87 -6.91 -3.87 -9.61
CA GLY A 87 -6.84 -4.92 -10.63
C GLY A 87 -7.18 -4.46 -12.05
N MET A 88 -7.61 -3.22 -12.27
CA MET A 88 -7.94 -2.73 -13.62
C MET A 88 -6.69 -2.51 -14.49
N ALA A 89 -5.52 -2.23 -13.91
CA ALA A 89 -4.29 -2.06 -14.71
C ALA A 89 -3.75 -3.36 -15.32
N ALA A 90 -4.06 -4.55 -14.77
CA ALA A 90 -3.68 -5.80 -15.41
C ALA A 90 -4.39 -5.97 -16.77
N ALA A 91 -5.62 -5.48 -16.89
CA ALA A 91 -6.38 -5.53 -18.14
C ALA A 91 -5.92 -4.50 -19.19
N VAL A 92 -5.38 -3.35 -18.77
CA VAL A 92 -4.90 -2.31 -19.71
C VAL A 92 -3.49 -2.61 -20.23
N ALA A 93 -2.63 -3.23 -19.41
CA ALA A 93 -1.26 -3.58 -19.82
C ALA A 93 -1.16 -4.85 -20.70
N LEU A 94 -2.25 -5.60 -20.88
CA LEU A 94 -2.32 -6.77 -21.78
C LEU A 94 -2.84 -6.42 -23.19
N ARG A 95 -2.96 -5.14 -23.51
CA ARG A 95 -3.39 -4.66 -24.84
C ARG A 95 -2.28 -4.00 -25.67
N TYR A 96 -1.02 -4.12 -25.26
CA TYR A 96 0.15 -3.66 -26.03
C TYR A 96 1.24 -4.71 -26.05
#